data_AF-A0A9E2YCG9-F1
#
_entry.id   AF-A0A9E2YCG9-F1
#
_cell.length_a   1.000
_cell.length_b   1.000
_cell.length_c   1.000
_cell.angle_alpha   90.00
_cell.angle_beta   90.00
_cell.angle_gamma   90.00
#
_symmetry.space_group_name_H-M   'P 1'
#
loop_
_entity.id
_entity.type
_entity.pdbx_description
1 polymer ?
#
loop_
_entity_poly.entity_id
_entity_poly.type
_entity_poly.pdbx_seq_one_letter_code
_entity_poly.pdbx_strand_id
1 'polypeptide(L)'
;MLSYAFSLDRAVWTGSFPNRQAALKAGLKHAREVELPPESIFVAQQITPDDRAYGHARGIAQTMRRRVLEDNGDVADGFLRGLTDRQLADLDSALEATIRQWMDRNNLRPSWVRYEAVSEYPVPALNFALR
;
A
#
# COMPACT_ATOMS: atom_id res chain seq x y z
N MET A 1 -6.80 -4.19 4.03
CA MET A 1 -7.38 -5.49 3.60
C MET A 1 -6.32 -6.22 2.80
N LEU A 2 -6.07 -7.50 3.07
CA LEU A 2 -5.09 -8.26 2.29
C LEU A 2 -5.71 -8.65 0.96
N SER A 3 -5.01 -8.41 -0.15
CA SER A 3 -5.35 -8.99 -1.45
C SER A 3 -4.19 -9.83 -1.98
N TYR A 4 -4.49 -10.72 -2.92
CA TYR A 4 -3.56 -11.65 -3.52
C TYR A 4 -3.65 -11.57 -5.04
N ALA A 5 -2.55 -11.87 -5.73
CA ALA A 5 -2.49 -11.96 -7.17
C ALA A 5 -1.77 -13.25 -7.58
N PHE A 6 -1.98 -13.70 -8.81
CA PHE A 6 -1.20 -14.80 -9.39
C PHE A 6 -0.34 -14.31 -10.55
N SER A 7 0.68 -15.08 -10.90
CA SER A 7 1.54 -14.85 -12.05
C SER A 7 1.90 -16.19 -12.69
N LEU A 8 2.04 -16.22 -14.01
CA LEU A 8 2.47 -17.41 -14.77
C LEU A 8 3.99 -17.44 -15.02
N ASP A 9 4.65 -16.28 -14.94
CA ASP A 9 6.04 -16.07 -15.35
C ASP A 9 6.88 -15.34 -14.29
N ARG A 10 6.27 -15.00 -13.14
CA ARG A 10 6.83 -14.21 -12.03
C ARG A 10 7.13 -12.74 -12.39
N ALA A 11 6.84 -12.30 -13.60
CA ALA A 11 7.06 -10.93 -14.08
C ALA A 11 5.75 -10.14 -14.12
N VAL A 12 4.68 -10.75 -14.63
CA VAL A 12 3.36 -10.13 -14.78
C VAL A 12 2.38 -10.71 -13.77
N TRP A 13 1.77 -9.84 -12.97
CA TRP A 13 0.84 -10.22 -11.91
C TRP A 13 -0.59 -9.85 -12.26
N THR A 14 -1.53 -10.77 -12.00
CA THR A 14 -2.91 -10.67 -12.45
C THR A 14 -3.89 -10.81 -11.29
N GLY A 15 -4.88 -9.92 -11.29
CA GLY A 15 -6.04 -9.94 -10.40
C GLY A 15 -5.78 -9.39 -9.00
N SER A 16 -6.87 -9.29 -8.24
CA SER A 16 -6.87 -8.93 -6.82
C SER A 16 -7.92 -9.81 -6.13
N PHE A 17 -7.43 -10.82 -5.40
CA PHE A 17 -8.25 -11.87 -4.80
C PHE A 17 -8.25 -11.76 -3.27
N PRO A 18 -9.35 -12.14 -2.60
CA PRO A 18 -9.49 -11.97 -1.15
C PRO A 18 -8.59 -12.92 -0.33
N ASN A 19 -8.08 -13.99 -0.93
CA ASN A 19 -7.19 -14.95 -0.27
C ASN A 19 -6.32 -15.70 -1.29
N ARG A 20 -5.25 -16.33 -0.78
CA ARG A 20 -4.28 -17.10 -1.57
C ARG A 20 -4.92 -18.24 -2.35
N GLN A 21 -5.88 -18.94 -1.78
CA GLN A 21 -6.56 -20.07 -2.43
C GLN A 21 -7.40 -19.61 -3.63
N ALA A 22 -8.07 -18.46 -3.53
CA ALA A 22 -8.82 -17.86 -4.63
C ALA A 22 -7.91 -17.44 -5.78
N ALA A 23 -6.76 -16.80 -5.47
CA ALA A 23 -5.75 -16.47 -6.46
C ALA A 23 -5.17 -17.72 -7.14
N LEU A 24 -4.86 -18.77 -6.37
CA LEU A 24 -4.38 -20.03 -6.89
C LEU A 24 -5.39 -20.68 -7.84
N LYS A 25 -6.65 -20.77 -7.44
CA LYS A 25 -7.72 -21.35 -8.26
C LYS A 25 -7.89 -20.59 -9.57
N ALA A 26 -7.82 -19.26 -9.53
CA ALA A 26 -7.87 -18.42 -10.72
C ALA A 26 -6.64 -18.63 -11.62
N GLY A 27 -5.44 -18.68 -11.04
CA GLY A 27 -4.19 -18.93 -11.76
C GLY A 27 -4.17 -20.30 -12.44
N LEU A 28 -4.61 -21.37 -11.75
CA LEU A 28 -4.72 -22.71 -12.34
C LEU A 28 -5.75 -22.77 -13.47
N LYS A 29 -6.87 -22.05 -13.33
CA LYS A 29 -7.86 -21.95 -14.40
C LYS A 29 -7.24 -21.26 -15.62
N HIS A 30 -6.56 -20.14 -15.41
CA HIS A 30 -5.93 -19.38 -16.49
C HIS A 30 -4.79 -20.13 -17.17
N ALA A 31 -3.96 -20.86 -16.40
CA ALA A 31 -2.90 -21.70 -16.93
C ALA A 31 -3.39 -22.81 -17.88
N ARG A 32 -4.66 -23.23 -17.77
CA ARG A 32 -5.27 -24.22 -18.68
C ARG A 32 -5.80 -23.61 -19.98
N GLU A 33 -5.99 -22.28 -20.00
CA GLU A 33 -6.53 -21.55 -21.15
C GLU A 33 -5.42 -21.05 -22.09
N VAL A 34 -4.16 -21.06 -21.65
CA VAL A 34 -2.99 -20.73 -22.47
C VAL A 34 -2.50 -21.94 -23.27
N GLU A 35 -2.06 -21.68 -24.51
CA GLU A 35 -1.65 -22.70 -25.48
C GLU A 35 -0.46 -23.55 -24.99
N LEU A 36 0.47 -22.93 -24.27
CA LEU A 36 1.60 -23.57 -23.60
C LEU A 36 1.52 -23.28 -22.10
N PRO A 37 0.91 -24.15 -21.30
CA PRO A 37 0.83 -23.99 -19.85
C PRO A 37 2.23 -23.95 -19.23
N PRO A 38 2.50 -23.04 -18.27
CA PRO A 38 3.75 -23.08 -17.53
C PRO A 38 3.79 -24.30 -16.60
N GLU A 39 4.99 -24.73 -16.20
CA GLU A 39 5.17 -25.81 -15.21
C GLU A 39 4.63 -25.44 -13.83
N SER A 40 4.70 -24.14 -13.50
CA SER A 40 4.31 -23.59 -12.22
C SER A 40 3.54 -22.28 -12.38
N ILE A 41 2.69 -22.01 -11.41
CA ILE A 41 2.11 -20.68 -11.17
C ILE A 41 2.59 -20.13 -9.84
N PHE A 42 2.69 -18.81 -9.78
CA PHE A 42 3.11 -18.08 -8.59
C PHE A 42 1.91 -17.36 -7.99
N VAL A 43 1.79 -17.37 -6.68
CA VAL A 43 0.79 -16.59 -5.95
C VAL A 43 1.50 -15.72 -4.93
N ALA A 44 1.17 -14.43 -4.91
CA ALA A 44 1.74 -13.47 -3.99
C ALA A 44 0.66 -12.67 -3.27
N GLN A 45 1.03 -12.16 -2.12
CA GLN A 45 0.28 -11.14 -1.42
C GLN A 45 0.55 -9.78 -2.07
N GLN A 46 -0.51 -9.05 -2.35
CA GLN A 46 -0.45 -7.70 -2.88
C GLN A 46 -0.38 -6.72 -1.72
N ILE A 47 0.67 -5.90 -1.69
CA ILE A 47 0.89 -4.87 -0.69
C ILE A 47 0.59 -3.52 -1.33
N THR A 48 -0.53 -2.91 -0.91
CA THR A 48 -0.83 -1.52 -1.24
C THR A 48 0.15 -0.61 -0.50
N PRO A 49 0.76 0.37 -1.18
CA PRO A 49 1.68 1.30 -0.55
C PRO A 49 0.99 2.12 0.55
N ASP A 50 1.68 2.24 1.70
CA ASP A 50 1.33 3.23 2.72
C ASP A 50 1.81 4.61 2.24
N ASP A 51 0.88 5.55 2.12
CA ASP A 51 1.16 6.92 1.69
C ASP A 51 1.86 7.76 2.76
N ARG A 52 1.96 7.25 4.00
CA ARG A 52 2.60 7.93 5.14
C ARG A 52 2.09 9.36 5.32
N ALA A 53 0.80 9.59 5.06
CA ALA A 53 0.17 10.91 5.19
C ALA A 53 -0.08 11.34 6.64
N TYR A 54 0.28 10.53 7.63
CA TYR A 54 0.08 10.73 9.07
C TYR A 54 1.43 10.87 9.82
N GLY A 55 1.37 11.25 11.09
CA GLY A 55 2.51 11.39 11.99
C GLY A 55 3.28 12.71 11.86
N HIS A 56 2.70 13.72 11.20
CA HIS A 56 3.36 14.99 10.88
C HIS A 56 3.10 16.08 11.91
N ALA A 57 2.02 15.97 12.70
CA ALA A 57 1.54 17.04 13.58
C ALA A 57 2.62 17.59 14.54
N ARG A 58 3.40 16.71 15.18
CA ARG A 58 4.43 17.11 16.15
C ARG A 58 5.54 17.94 15.49
N GLY A 59 6.02 17.50 14.32
CA GLY A 59 7.06 18.21 13.58
C GLY A 59 6.59 19.57 13.07
N ILE A 60 5.33 19.64 12.60
CA ILE A 60 4.71 20.90 12.17
C ILE A 60 4.56 21.86 13.35
N ALA A 61 4.01 21.41 14.49
CA ALA A 61 3.85 22.27 15.66
C ALA A 61 5.19 22.81 16.19
N GLN A 62 6.23 21.97 16.23
CA GLN A 62 7.59 22.40 16.60
C GLN A 62 8.14 23.45 15.62
N THR A 63 7.94 23.24 14.31
CA THR A 63 8.38 24.19 13.28
C THR A 63 7.65 25.51 13.39
N MET A 64 6.34 25.48 13.61
CA MET A 64 5.53 26.69 13.82
C MET A 64 6.01 27.46 15.05
N ARG A 65 6.18 26.79 16.20
CA ARG A 65 6.68 27.42 17.42
C ARG A 65 8.04 28.10 17.20
N ARG A 66 8.98 27.39 16.57
CA ARG A 66 10.31 27.94 16.28
C ARG A 66 10.22 29.21 15.44
N ARG A 67 9.46 29.19 14.34
CA ARG A 67 9.33 30.36 13.45
C ARG A 67 8.72 31.55 14.17
N VAL A 68 7.67 31.35 14.97
CA VAL A 68 7.05 32.44 15.72
C VAL A 68 8.00 33.01 16.77
N LEU A 69 8.80 32.16 17.43
CA LEU A 69 9.84 32.61 18.37
C LEU A 69 10.94 33.41 17.66
N GLU A 70 11.38 32.97 16.48
CA GLU A 70 12.36 33.68 15.64
C GLU A 70 11.85 35.09 15.26
N ASP A 71 10.55 35.21 14.94
CA ASP A 71 9.95 36.47 14.48
C ASP A 71 9.60 37.43 15.62
N ASN A 72 9.26 36.92 16.82
CA ASN A 72 8.64 37.71 17.89
C ASN A 72 9.41 37.68 19.22
N GLY A 73 10.49 36.90 19.31
CA GLY A 73 11.28 36.72 20.52
C GLY A 73 10.45 36.13 21.68
N ASP A 74 10.90 36.40 22.91
CA ASP A 74 10.39 35.77 24.13
C ASP A 74 8.88 35.97 24.37
N VAL A 75 8.28 37.00 23.78
CA VAL A 75 6.83 37.27 23.85
C VAL A 75 6.02 36.07 23.30
N ALA A 76 6.60 35.26 22.43
CA ALA A 76 5.97 34.10 21.81
C ALA A 76 6.31 32.74 22.45
N ASP A 77 7.08 32.67 23.55
CA ASP A 77 7.53 31.37 24.10
C ASP A 77 6.38 30.40 24.45
N GLY A 78 5.22 30.95 24.85
CA GLY A 78 4.03 30.17 25.17
C GLY A 78 3.29 29.58 23.97
N PHE A 79 3.57 30.04 22.75
CA PHE A 79 2.83 29.62 21.56
C PHE A 79 3.06 28.12 21.27
N LEU A 80 1.95 27.36 21.22
CA LEU A 80 1.93 25.90 21.02
C LEU A 80 2.79 25.11 22.04
N ARG A 81 3.11 25.72 23.19
CA ARG A 81 3.78 25.02 24.28
C ARG A 81 2.78 24.13 25.02
N GLY A 82 3.16 22.88 25.31
CA GLY A 82 2.34 21.98 26.12
C GLY A 82 1.12 21.37 25.41
N LEU A 83 1.15 21.24 24.08
CA LEU A 83 0.12 20.50 23.36
C LEU A 83 -0.03 19.08 23.92
N THR A 84 -1.26 18.71 24.23
CA THR A 84 -1.61 17.36 24.67
C THR A 84 -1.54 16.36 23.52
N ASP A 85 -1.40 15.07 23.84
CA ASP A 85 -1.41 14.01 22.82
C ASP A 85 -2.74 13.98 22.04
N ARG A 86 -3.86 14.32 22.69
CA ARG A 86 -5.16 14.47 22.02
C ARG A 86 -5.13 15.58 20.98
N GLN A 87 -4.65 16.77 21.34
CA GLN A 87 -4.56 17.88 20.39
C GLN A 87 -3.62 17.57 19.22
N LEU A 88 -2.52 16.85 19.48
CA LEU A 88 -1.61 16.39 18.43
C LEU A 88 -2.28 15.36 17.51
N ALA A 89 -3.06 14.42 18.05
CA ALA A 89 -3.79 13.43 17.26
C ALA A 89 -4.91 14.08 16.41
N ASP A 90 -5.61 15.06 16.97
CA ASP A 90 -6.64 15.81 16.25
C ASP A 90 -6.01 16.60 15.08
N LEU A 91 -4.88 17.28 15.32
CA LEU A 91 -4.12 17.96 14.27
C LEU A 91 -3.60 16.98 13.20
N ASP A 92 -3.10 15.82 13.62
CA ASP A 92 -2.57 14.82 12.70
C ASP A 92 -3.64 14.26 11.77
N SER A 93 -4.83 13.99 12.31
CA SER A 93 -5.99 13.54 11.54
C SER A 93 -6.41 14.58 10.49
N ALA A 94 -6.41 15.87 10.85
CA ALA A 94 -6.73 16.95 9.93
C ALA A 94 -5.67 17.11 8.83
N LEU A 95 -4.40 16.99 9.17
CA LEU A 95 -3.28 17.01 8.22
C LEU A 95 -3.34 15.83 7.27
N GLU A 96 -3.55 14.61 7.77
CA GLU A 96 -3.67 13.39 6.98
C GLU A 96 -4.77 13.51 5.93
N ALA A 97 -5.96 13.95 6.33
CA ALA A 97 -7.07 14.20 5.42
C ALA A 97 -6.71 15.23 4.34
N THR A 98 -6.07 16.32 4.73
CA THR A 98 -5.67 17.40 3.82
C THR A 98 -4.60 16.96 2.81
N ILE A 99 -3.57 16.27 3.29
CA ILE A 99 -2.47 15.73 2.46
C ILE A 99 -3.05 14.75 1.44
N ARG A 100 -3.92 13.84 1.88
CA ARG A 100 -4.61 12.89 1.00
C ARG A 100 -5.44 13.57 -0.07
N GLN A 101 -6.27 14.54 0.32
CA GLN A 101 -7.07 15.30 -0.64
C GLN A 101 -6.19 16.09 -1.63
N TRP A 102 -5.06 16.63 -1.19
CA TRP A 102 -4.11 17.27 -2.07
C TRP A 102 -3.47 16.28 -3.05
N MET A 103 -3.06 15.09 -2.59
CA MET A 103 -2.53 14.05 -3.48
C MET A 103 -3.56 13.61 -4.51
N ASP A 104 -4.82 13.43 -4.12
CA ASP A 104 -5.91 13.04 -5.02
C ASP A 104 -6.13 14.09 -6.12
N ARG A 105 -6.24 15.37 -5.75
CA ARG A 105 -6.44 16.46 -6.72
C ARG A 105 -5.30 16.62 -7.72
N ASN A 106 -4.10 16.19 -7.36
CA ASN A 106 -2.90 16.34 -8.17
C ASN A 106 -2.46 15.02 -8.84
N ASN A 107 -3.24 13.94 -8.72
CA ASN A 107 -2.89 12.61 -9.23
C ASN A 107 -1.53 12.10 -8.72
N LEU A 108 -1.22 12.37 -7.45
CA LEU A 108 0.04 11.99 -6.79
C LEU A 108 -0.08 10.74 -5.91
N ARG A 109 -1.24 10.07 -5.92
CA ARG A 109 -1.41 8.83 -5.17
C ARG A 109 -0.45 7.76 -5.68
N PRO A 110 0.28 7.07 -4.78
CA PRO A 110 1.07 5.91 -5.16
C PRO A 110 0.20 4.88 -5.90
N SER A 111 0.56 4.58 -7.14
CA SER A 111 -0.13 3.59 -7.98
C SER A 111 0.63 2.26 -8.07
N TRP A 112 1.88 2.23 -7.58
CA TRP A 112 2.68 1.03 -7.58
C TRP A 112 2.15 0.01 -6.58
N VAL A 113 2.36 -1.25 -6.91
CA VAL A 113 1.98 -2.39 -6.09
C VAL A 113 3.23 -3.21 -5.84
N ARG A 114 3.43 -3.63 -4.60
CA ARG A 114 4.52 -4.55 -4.24
C ARG A 114 3.94 -5.93 -3.99
N TYR A 115 4.63 -6.96 -4.46
CA TYR A 115 4.26 -8.35 -4.24
C TYR A 115 5.21 -9.00 -3.24
N GLU A 116 4.67 -9.68 -2.23
CA GLU A 116 5.43 -10.37 -1.20
C GLU A 116 4.88 -11.78 -0.94
N ALA A 117 5.59 -12.55 -0.12
CA ALA A 117 5.21 -13.92 0.25
C ALA A 117 4.86 -14.78 -0.97
N VAL A 118 5.73 -14.76 -1.98
CA VAL A 118 5.53 -15.51 -3.22
C VAL A 118 5.58 -17.01 -2.91
N SER A 119 4.56 -17.75 -3.32
CA SER A 119 4.54 -19.21 -3.28
C SER A 119 4.36 -19.75 -4.69
N GLU A 120 5.09 -20.80 -5.00
CA GLU A 120 5.06 -21.50 -6.28
C GLU A 120 4.21 -22.76 -6.15
N TYR A 121 3.40 -23.04 -7.17
CA TYR A 121 2.53 -24.19 -7.23
C TYR A 121 2.63 -24.86 -8.60
N PRO A 122 2.83 -26.18 -8.66
CA PRO A 122 2.88 -26.89 -9.94
C PRO A 122 1.52 -26.81 -10.64
N VAL A 123 1.55 -26.63 -11.96
CA VAL A 123 0.37 -26.83 -12.81
C VAL A 123 0.23 -28.33 -13.05
N PRO A 124 -0.87 -28.96 -12.64
CA PRO A 124 -1.07 -30.37 -12.92
C PRO A 124 -1.03 -30.60 -14.43
N ALA A 125 -0.18 -31.52 -14.88
CA ALA A 125 -0.12 -31.90 -16.29
C ALA A 125 -1.54 -32.24 -16.77
N LEU A 126 -1.97 -31.58 -17.84
CA LEU A 126 -3.14 -32.03 -18.58
C LEU A 126 -2.74 -33.41 -19.10
N ASN A 127 -3.26 -34.48 -18.48
CA ASN A 127 -3.18 -35.82 -19.03
C ASN A 127 -3.91 -35.77 -20.38
N PHE A 128 -3.18 -35.44 -21.44
CA PHE A 128 -3.58 -35.76 -22.79
C PHE A 128 -3.49 -37.28 -22.90
N ALA A 129 -4.52 -37.95 -22.39
CA ALA A 129 -4.77 -39.33 -22.74
C ALA A 129 -5.00 -39.34 -24.26
N LEU A 130 -3.94 -39.68 -25.00
CA LEU A 130 -4.00 -40.03 -26.41
C LEU A 130 -5.15 -41.03 -26.57
N ARG A 131 -6.24 -40.58 -27.21
CA ARG A 131 -7.28 -41.44 -27.75
C ARG A 131 -7.00 -41.66 -29.23
#